data_AF-A0A7U9RXH7-F1
#
_entry.id   AF-A0A7U9RXH7-F1
#
_cell.length_a   1.000
_cell.length_b   1.000
_cell.length_c   1.000
_cell.angle_alpha   90.00
_cell.angle_beta   90.00
_cell.angle_gamma   90.00
#
_symmetry.space_group_name_H-M   'P 1'
#
loop_
_entity.id
_entity.type
_entity.pdbx_description
1 polymer ?
#
loop_
_entity_poly.entity_id
_entity_poly.type
_entity_poly.pdbx_seq_one_letter_code
_entity_poly.pdbx_strand_id
1 'polypeptide(L)'
;MSRLMVDDVTKTDARALLNVNKMAMISDIVAPSNEYMYASGANELTVVEGCVIAVGGAGIFKTGNTVLTAANLDVGSAFAVGNDYYVYICDSRIDAADERYIISLNSTYPNGWNASNSRKIGGFHYGRCRKVDGNLQPVNSSGVIFGTGWESAVSSGIVPRSVWTLGHRPKCSPEGMVYLGGGTWVDIYLNSDDGAKGLKSSYNCAPATGTEGLNWYNFVERLAKSGKRLPDYSEFCAYAFGSPQGLDNANTNAWTATTNTGRGVTGSVVNAVSAVGCVDAVGRVWEWLNDLITRAEHATNADYHHTAAWGWDKKTPLKTGEKNYDVGNIYQYYAYSLAALIAGGSWDSGADAGARAVDCAHYPWNVNSGIGGRGACDSM
;
A
#
# COMPACT_ATOMS: atom_id res chain seq x y z
N MET A 1 -39.15 29.12 -1.11
CA MET A 1 -38.72 27.72 -0.92
C MET A 1 -39.89 26.81 -1.25
N SER A 2 -39.76 25.91 -2.22
CA SER A 2 -40.73 24.85 -2.49
C SER A 2 -40.19 23.52 -1.93
N ARG A 3 -41.09 22.66 -1.45
CA ARG A 3 -40.74 21.32 -0.96
C ARG A 3 -40.29 20.46 -2.14
N LEU A 4 -39.10 19.86 -2.05
CA LEU A 4 -38.47 19.06 -3.12
C LEU A 4 -39.14 17.70 -3.32
N MET A 5 -39.59 17.05 -2.23
CA MET A 5 -40.27 15.75 -2.24
C MET A 5 -41.74 15.93 -1.82
N VAL A 6 -42.66 15.45 -2.65
CA VAL A 6 -44.11 15.49 -2.41
C VAL A 6 -44.64 14.07 -2.54
N ASP A 7 -45.48 13.65 -1.61
CA ASP A 7 -46.20 12.37 -1.73
C ASP A 7 -47.39 12.59 -2.68
N ASP A 8 -47.28 12.07 -3.90
CA ASP A 8 -48.36 12.09 -4.89
C ASP A 8 -48.54 10.71 -5.52
N VAL A 9 -49.44 9.96 -4.89
CA VAL A 9 -49.88 8.64 -5.31
C VAL A 9 -50.53 8.64 -6.71
N THR A 10 -50.95 9.80 -7.22
CA THR A 10 -51.61 9.94 -8.53
C THR A 10 -50.63 10.16 -9.70
N LYS A 11 -49.34 10.40 -9.41
CA LYS A 11 -48.27 10.67 -10.40
C LYS A 11 -48.56 11.87 -11.31
N THR A 12 -49.32 12.86 -10.83
CA THR A 12 -49.69 14.06 -11.60
C THR A 12 -48.78 15.25 -11.27
N ASP A 13 -48.25 15.33 -10.06
CA ASP A 13 -47.27 16.33 -9.66
C ASP A 13 -45.89 15.96 -10.20
N ALA A 14 -45.35 16.82 -11.07
CA ALA A 14 -44.04 16.62 -11.69
C ALA A 14 -42.88 16.46 -10.67
N ARG A 15 -43.05 16.98 -9.44
CA ARG A 15 -42.09 16.85 -8.33
C ARG A 15 -42.13 15.49 -7.65
N ALA A 16 -43.28 14.83 -7.67
CA ALA A 16 -43.49 13.52 -7.06
C ALA A 16 -43.16 12.34 -8.01
N LEU A 17 -42.82 12.63 -9.26
CA LEU A 17 -42.31 11.67 -10.22
C LEU A 17 -40.87 11.23 -9.87
N LEU A 18 -40.66 10.65 -8.69
CA LEU A 18 -39.40 10.00 -8.32
C LEU A 18 -39.34 8.67 -9.10
N ASN A 19 -38.37 8.53 -10.00
CA ASN A 19 -38.18 7.31 -10.79
C ASN A 19 -36.74 6.84 -10.68
N VAL A 20 -36.47 5.62 -11.16
CA VAL A 20 -35.13 5.02 -11.07
C VAL A 20 -34.08 5.93 -11.71
N ASN A 21 -34.36 6.55 -12.86
CA ASN A 21 -33.44 7.49 -13.50
C ASN A 21 -33.10 8.70 -12.60
N LYS A 22 -34.09 9.32 -11.94
CA LYS A 22 -33.88 10.46 -11.03
C LYS A 22 -33.15 10.04 -9.75
N MET A 23 -33.42 8.85 -9.23
CA MET A 23 -32.72 8.32 -8.06
C MET A 23 -31.30 7.84 -8.39
N ALA A 24 -31.07 7.29 -9.58
CA ALA A 24 -29.77 6.82 -10.04
C ALA A 24 -28.81 7.97 -10.39
N MET A 25 -29.32 9.20 -10.54
CA MET A 25 -28.51 10.43 -10.58
C MET A 25 -27.89 10.75 -9.22
N ILE A 26 -28.42 10.19 -8.12
CA ILE A 26 -27.75 10.23 -6.81
C ILE A 26 -26.63 9.19 -6.89
N SER A 27 -25.41 9.66 -7.17
CA SER A 27 -24.23 8.82 -7.38
C SER A 27 -23.68 8.23 -6.08
N ASP A 28 -24.50 8.01 -5.07
CA ASP A 28 -24.08 7.51 -3.76
C ASP A 28 -24.04 5.98 -3.73
N ILE A 29 -23.33 5.42 -2.76
CA ILE A 29 -23.47 4.01 -2.34
C ILE A 29 -23.98 4.07 -0.91
N VAL A 30 -25.15 3.48 -0.67
CA VAL A 30 -25.65 3.30 0.69
C VAL A 30 -25.30 1.88 1.11
N ALA A 31 -24.31 1.73 1.98
CA ALA A 31 -23.86 0.43 2.47
C ALA A 31 -24.12 0.28 3.98
N PRO A 32 -24.40 -0.93 4.48
CA PRO A 32 -24.52 -1.19 5.92
C PRO A 32 -23.22 -0.93 6.70
N SER A 33 -22.08 -1.06 6.02
CA SER A 33 -20.74 -0.78 6.51
C SER A 33 -19.88 -0.24 5.36
N ASN A 34 -18.87 0.56 5.68
CA ASN A 34 -17.87 0.98 4.71
C ASN A 34 -17.07 -0.21 4.15
N GLU A 35 -16.81 -1.24 4.95
CA GLU A 35 -16.11 -2.46 4.55
C GLU A 35 -17.08 -3.52 4.01
N TYR A 36 -17.83 -3.17 2.95
CA TYR A 36 -18.83 -4.05 2.35
C TYR A 36 -18.25 -5.16 1.44
N MET A 37 -16.93 -5.33 1.40
CA MET A 37 -16.26 -6.44 0.73
C MET A 37 -15.11 -6.97 1.59
N TYR A 38 -14.88 -8.27 1.57
CA TYR A 38 -13.77 -8.91 2.29
C TYR A 38 -13.29 -10.18 1.59
N ALA A 39 -12.04 -10.55 1.80
CA ALA A 39 -11.51 -11.83 1.33
C ALA A 39 -12.06 -12.96 2.24
N SER A 40 -12.89 -13.83 1.68
CA SER A 40 -13.48 -14.99 2.37
C SER A 40 -12.69 -16.28 2.16
N GLY A 41 -11.79 -16.28 1.19
CA GLY A 41 -10.84 -17.36 0.92
C GLY A 41 -9.70 -16.88 0.04
N ALA A 42 -8.72 -17.76 -0.22
CA ALA A 42 -7.54 -17.39 -1.02
C ALA A 42 -7.91 -16.89 -2.43
N ASN A 43 -8.98 -17.39 -3.02
CA ASN A 43 -9.47 -17.01 -4.35
C ASN A 43 -10.93 -16.53 -4.32
N GLU A 44 -11.42 -16.15 -3.16
CA GLU A 44 -12.83 -15.82 -2.92
C GLU A 44 -12.93 -14.46 -2.25
N LEU A 45 -13.63 -13.54 -2.92
CA LEU A 45 -13.99 -12.24 -2.39
C LEU A 45 -15.49 -12.23 -2.15
N THR A 46 -15.92 -11.92 -0.94
CA THR A 46 -17.35 -11.79 -0.63
C THR A 46 -17.78 -10.33 -0.64
N VAL A 47 -18.85 -10.04 -1.38
CA VAL A 47 -19.62 -8.80 -1.30
C VAL A 47 -20.77 -9.03 -0.33
N VAL A 48 -20.91 -8.17 0.68
CA VAL A 48 -21.98 -8.30 1.68
C VAL A 48 -23.34 -7.91 1.09
N GLU A 49 -24.41 -8.44 1.68
CA GLU A 49 -25.77 -8.05 1.33
C GLU A 49 -26.13 -6.65 1.81
N GLY A 50 -27.14 -6.05 1.17
CA GLY A 50 -27.81 -4.85 1.66
C GLY A 50 -27.21 -3.52 1.20
N CYS A 51 -26.19 -3.51 0.35
CA CYS A 51 -25.71 -2.28 -0.26
C CYS A 51 -26.63 -1.85 -1.39
N VAL A 52 -26.99 -0.58 -1.46
CA VAL A 52 -27.78 0.02 -2.55
C VAL A 52 -26.84 0.84 -3.43
N ILE A 53 -26.71 0.44 -4.70
CA ILE A 53 -25.69 0.96 -5.60
C ILE A 53 -26.35 1.41 -6.91
N ALA A 54 -26.25 2.72 -7.20
CA ALA A 54 -26.68 3.28 -8.47
C ALA A 54 -25.62 3.08 -9.56
N VAL A 55 -25.99 2.62 -10.76
CA VAL A 55 -25.08 2.40 -11.90
C VAL A 55 -25.47 3.32 -13.06
N GLY A 56 -24.59 4.30 -13.30
CA GLY A 56 -24.63 5.21 -14.45
C GLY A 56 -26.00 5.78 -14.80
N GLY A 57 -26.73 6.25 -13.78
CA GLY A 57 -27.95 7.03 -13.95
C GLY A 57 -29.19 6.26 -14.39
N ALA A 58 -29.15 4.93 -14.51
CA ALA A 58 -30.31 4.14 -14.95
C ALA A 58 -30.64 2.91 -14.09
N GLY A 59 -29.64 2.26 -13.48
CA GLY A 59 -29.86 1.09 -12.63
C GLY A 59 -29.66 1.42 -11.15
N ILE A 60 -30.47 0.82 -10.26
CA ILE A 60 -30.26 0.83 -8.80
C ILE A 60 -30.36 -0.62 -8.33
N PHE A 61 -29.26 -1.15 -7.82
CA PHE A 61 -29.14 -2.55 -7.43
C PHE A 61 -28.98 -2.67 -5.93
N LYS A 62 -29.48 -3.78 -5.38
CA LYS A 62 -29.29 -4.14 -3.98
C LYS A 62 -28.46 -5.41 -3.92
N THR A 63 -27.30 -5.34 -3.29
CA THR A 63 -26.40 -6.50 -3.20
C THR A 63 -27.01 -7.61 -2.34
N GLY A 64 -26.79 -8.85 -2.76
CA GLY A 64 -26.92 -10.04 -1.91
C GLY A 64 -25.54 -10.50 -1.40
N ASN A 65 -25.52 -11.44 -0.46
CA ASN A 65 -24.28 -12.05 0.02
C ASN A 65 -23.67 -12.91 -1.10
N THR A 66 -22.66 -12.38 -1.78
CA THR A 66 -22.19 -12.92 -3.07
C THR A 66 -20.71 -13.21 -3.01
N VAL A 67 -20.32 -14.45 -3.36
CA VAL A 67 -18.91 -14.84 -3.51
C VAL A 67 -18.47 -14.63 -4.95
N LEU A 68 -17.42 -13.85 -5.13
CA LEU A 68 -16.77 -13.59 -6.41
C LEU A 68 -15.45 -14.35 -6.49
N THR A 69 -15.17 -14.91 -7.67
CA THR A 69 -13.97 -15.71 -7.94
C THR A 69 -13.37 -15.33 -9.29
N ALA A 70 -12.34 -16.05 -9.73
CA ALA A 70 -11.78 -15.88 -11.08
C ALA A 70 -12.82 -16.10 -12.21
N ALA A 71 -13.95 -16.76 -11.94
CA ALA A 71 -15.05 -16.88 -12.90
C ALA A 71 -15.73 -15.54 -13.22
N ASN A 72 -15.54 -14.52 -12.37
CA ASN A 72 -16.04 -13.17 -12.58
C ASN A 72 -15.06 -12.28 -13.38
N LEU A 73 -13.89 -12.80 -13.78
CA LEU A 73 -12.94 -12.03 -14.59
C LEU A 73 -13.52 -11.73 -15.98
N ASP A 74 -13.37 -10.50 -16.41
CA ASP A 74 -13.64 -10.11 -17.80
C ASP A 74 -12.57 -10.59 -18.78
N VAL A 75 -11.32 -10.70 -18.30
CA VAL A 75 -10.16 -11.17 -19.06
C VAL A 75 -9.34 -12.13 -18.19
N GLY A 76 -9.02 -13.29 -18.76
CA GLY A 76 -8.27 -14.34 -18.09
C GLY A 76 -9.17 -15.34 -17.35
N SER A 77 -8.54 -16.32 -16.70
CA SER A 77 -9.23 -17.43 -16.01
C SER A 77 -8.73 -17.69 -14.59
N ALA A 78 -7.74 -16.91 -14.13
CA ALA A 78 -7.16 -17.02 -12.80
C ALA A 78 -6.62 -15.66 -12.36
N PHE A 79 -6.63 -15.42 -11.05
CA PHE A 79 -5.89 -14.31 -10.47
C PHE A 79 -4.39 -14.59 -10.51
N ALA A 80 -3.59 -13.54 -10.73
CA ALA A 80 -2.14 -13.64 -10.82
C ALA A 80 -1.47 -12.81 -9.73
N VAL A 81 -0.40 -13.38 -9.16
CA VAL A 81 0.38 -12.72 -8.10
C VAL A 81 0.96 -11.41 -8.62
N GLY A 82 0.80 -10.35 -7.83
CA GLY A 82 1.33 -9.02 -8.13
C GLY A 82 0.36 -8.11 -8.87
N ASN A 83 -0.88 -8.55 -9.12
CA ASN A 83 -1.88 -7.75 -9.80
C ASN A 83 -2.93 -7.17 -8.85
N ASP A 84 -3.31 -5.93 -9.13
CA ASP A 84 -4.46 -5.26 -8.53
C ASP A 84 -5.70 -5.47 -9.41
N TYR A 85 -6.78 -5.91 -8.77
CA TYR A 85 -8.06 -6.19 -9.39
C TYR A 85 -9.12 -5.22 -8.89
N TYR A 86 -9.99 -4.79 -9.78
CA TYR A 86 -11.10 -3.88 -9.51
C TYR A 86 -12.42 -4.63 -9.63
N VAL A 87 -13.33 -4.37 -8.70
CA VAL A 87 -14.66 -4.98 -8.68
C VAL A 87 -15.67 -3.97 -9.20
N TYR A 88 -16.48 -4.41 -10.15
CA TYR A 88 -17.51 -3.61 -10.79
C TYR A 88 -18.88 -4.27 -10.64
N ILE A 89 -19.90 -3.41 -10.52
CA ILE A 89 -21.30 -3.75 -10.77
C ILE A 89 -21.65 -3.23 -12.16
N CYS A 90 -22.20 -4.10 -12.98
CA CYS A 90 -22.51 -3.83 -14.37
C CYS A 90 -24.02 -3.99 -14.64
N ASP A 91 -24.58 -3.01 -15.35
CA ASP A 91 -26.00 -2.93 -15.71
C ASP A 91 -26.19 -3.22 -17.20
N SER A 92 -26.74 -4.39 -17.51
CA SER A 92 -27.00 -4.82 -18.90
C SER A 92 -28.03 -3.97 -19.64
N ARG A 93 -28.72 -3.04 -18.95
CA ARG A 93 -29.85 -2.24 -19.46
C ARG A 93 -31.08 -3.06 -19.82
N ILE A 94 -31.19 -4.25 -19.23
CA ILE A 94 -32.36 -5.11 -19.36
C ILE A 94 -33.08 -5.06 -18.02
N ASP A 95 -34.26 -4.42 -17.98
CA ASP A 95 -35.00 -4.16 -16.73
C ASP A 95 -35.31 -5.43 -15.91
N ALA A 96 -35.40 -6.59 -16.55
CA ALA A 96 -35.66 -7.87 -15.91
C ALA A 96 -34.39 -8.60 -15.43
N ALA A 97 -33.20 -8.03 -15.63
CA ALA A 97 -31.92 -8.63 -15.25
C ALA A 97 -31.35 -7.97 -13.99
N ASP A 98 -30.84 -8.79 -13.08
CA ASP A 98 -30.10 -8.33 -11.90
C ASP A 98 -28.70 -7.80 -12.27
N GLU A 99 -27.97 -7.28 -11.27
CA GLU A 99 -26.61 -6.83 -11.49
C GLU A 99 -25.66 -7.96 -11.89
N ARG A 100 -24.64 -7.60 -12.68
CA ARG A 100 -23.52 -8.49 -12.97
C ARG A 100 -22.26 -7.99 -12.26
N TYR A 101 -21.70 -8.83 -11.40
CA TYR A 101 -20.38 -8.60 -10.82
C TYR A 101 -19.29 -8.99 -11.81
N ILE A 102 -18.40 -8.04 -12.08
CA ILE A 102 -17.24 -8.23 -12.95
C ILE A 102 -15.98 -7.82 -12.20
N ILE A 103 -14.97 -8.69 -12.21
CA ILE A 103 -13.63 -8.38 -11.74
C ILE A 103 -12.78 -8.05 -12.97
N SER A 104 -12.01 -6.97 -12.91
CA SER A 104 -11.18 -6.54 -14.04
C SER A 104 -9.81 -6.05 -13.59
N LEU A 105 -8.81 -6.18 -14.46
CA LEU A 105 -7.53 -5.48 -14.35
C LEU A 105 -7.62 -4.02 -14.82
N ASN A 106 -8.66 -3.66 -15.58
CA ASN A 106 -8.84 -2.31 -16.08
C ASN A 106 -9.47 -1.44 -14.99
N SER A 107 -8.75 -0.38 -14.58
CA SER A 107 -9.20 0.56 -13.56
C SER A 107 -10.26 1.54 -14.04
N THR A 108 -10.55 1.61 -15.34
CA THR A 108 -11.55 2.52 -15.90
C THR A 108 -12.91 1.84 -15.95
N TYR A 109 -13.04 0.75 -16.71
CA TYR A 109 -14.23 -0.10 -16.78
C TYR A 109 -13.86 -1.48 -17.34
N PRO A 110 -14.65 -2.53 -17.05
CA PRO A 110 -14.38 -3.87 -17.55
C PRO A 110 -14.58 -4.01 -19.06
N ASN A 111 -13.96 -5.02 -19.65
CA ASN A 111 -14.10 -5.35 -21.07
C ASN A 111 -15.58 -5.66 -21.41
N GLY A 112 -16.09 -5.08 -22.50
CA GLY A 112 -17.49 -5.17 -22.90
C GLY A 112 -18.44 -4.21 -22.16
N TRP A 113 -17.93 -3.40 -21.23
CA TRP A 113 -18.68 -2.39 -20.49
C TRP A 113 -18.08 -1.00 -20.69
N ASN A 114 -18.74 0.04 -20.20
CA ASN A 114 -18.28 1.42 -20.25
C ASN A 114 -18.71 2.20 -19.00
N ALA A 115 -18.26 3.44 -18.87
CA ALA A 115 -18.55 4.29 -17.71
C ALA A 115 -20.05 4.57 -17.47
N SER A 116 -20.90 4.44 -18.50
CA SER A 116 -22.34 4.65 -18.35
C SER A 116 -23.07 3.44 -17.79
N ASN A 117 -22.55 2.22 -17.97
CA ASN A 117 -23.25 0.98 -17.59
C ASN A 117 -22.42 0.08 -16.68
N SER A 118 -21.35 0.60 -16.09
CA SER A 118 -20.58 -0.04 -15.06
C SER A 118 -20.21 0.95 -13.96
N ARG A 119 -20.07 0.45 -12.74
CA ARG A 119 -19.61 1.21 -11.59
C ARG A 119 -18.58 0.43 -10.82
N LYS A 120 -17.39 1.01 -10.65
CA LYS A 120 -16.38 0.47 -9.74
C LYS A 120 -16.89 0.59 -8.31
N ILE A 121 -16.82 -0.50 -7.54
CA ILE A 121 -17.26 -0.56 -6.14
C ILE A 121 -16.11 -0.86 -5.18
N GLY A 122 -14.93 -1.20 -5.70
CA GLY A 122 -13.72 -1.37 -4.90
C GLY A 122 -12.69 -2.23 -5.63
N GLY A 123 -11.84 -2.93 -4.88
CA GLY A 123 -10.80 -3.78 -5.45
C GLY A 123 -9.98 -4.51 -4.38
N PHE A 124 -8.96 -5.22 -4.84
CA PHE A 124 -8.03 -5.97 -4.00
C PHE A 124 -6.71 -6.24 -4.73
N HIS A 125 -5.66 -6.54 -3.97
CA HIS A 125 -4.40 -7.05 -4.47
C HIS A 125 -4.36 -8.59 -4.36
N TYR A 126 -3.98 -9.28 -5.44
CA TYR A 126 -3.70 -10.72 -5.38
C TYR A 126 -2.20 -10.94 -5.22
N GLY A 127 -1.77 -11.47 -4.09
CA GLY A 127 -0.38 -11.46 -3.67
C GLY A 127 0.00 -12.64 -2.77
N ARG A 128 1.00 -12.43 -1.91
CA ARG A 128 1.44 -13.41 -0.90
C ARG A 128 0.79 -13.11 0.44
N CYS A 129 0.31 -14.14 1.12
CA CYS A 129 -0.40 -14.05 2.38
C CYS A 129 0.29 -14.93 3.43
N ARG A 130 0.71 -14.32 4.54
CA ARG A 130 1.16 -15.06 5.71
C ARG A 130 -0.04 -15.69 6.41
N LYS A 131 0.09 -16.96 6.81
CA LYS A 131 -0.91 -17.61 7.65
C LYS A 131 -0.87 -17.01 9.06
N VAL A 132 -2.01 -16.48 9.50
CA VAL A 132 -2.18 -15.83 10.80
C VAL A 132 -3.45 -16.33 11.49
N ASP A 133 -3.53 -16.12 12.80
CA ASP A 133 -4.77 -16.28 13.57
C ASP A 133 -5.66 -15.02 13.52
N GLY A 134 -6.75 -15.01 14.31
CA GLY A 134 -7.67 -13.87 14.39
C GLY A 134 -7.07 -12.60 15.00
N ASN A 135 -5.91 -12.69 15.64
CA ASN A 135 -5.18 -11.55 16.23
C ASN A 135 -3.99 -11.11 15.37
N LEU A 136 -3.92 -11.58 14.11
CA LEU A 136 -2.81 -11.36 13.18
C LEU A 136 -1.48 -11.97 13.66
N GLN A 137 -1.49 -12.93 14.58
CA GLN A 137 -0.27 -13.63 15.00
C GLN A 137 0.07 -14.71 13.97
N PRO A 138 1.30 -14.74 13.43
CA PRO A 138 1.72 -15.81 12.54
C PRO A 138 1.55 -17.20 13.15
N VAL A 139 1.05 -18.14 12.35
CA VAL A 139 0.87 -19.54 12.76
C VAL A 139 1.46 -20.49 11.75
N ASN A 140 1.88 -21.66 12.20
CA ASN A 140 2.32 -22.73 11.30
C ASN A 140 1.13 -23.46 10.64
N SER A 141 1.43 -24.50 9.85
CA SER A 141 0.40 -25.31 9.18
C SER A 141 -0.63 -25.92 10.13
N SER A 142 -0.27 -26.18 11.39
CA SER A 142 -1.16 -26.71 12.43
C SER A 142 -1.89 -25.65 13.25
N GLY A 143 -1.70 -24.35 12.96
CA GLY A 143 -2.34 -23.26 13.70
C GLY A 143 -1.65 -22.88 15.01
N VAL A 144 -0.43 -23.38 15.25
CA VAL A 144 0.35 -23.01 16.44
C VAL A 144 1.01 -21.65 16.20
N ILE A 145 0.75 -20.68 17.08
CA ILE A 145 1.35 -19.34 17.08
C ILE A 145 2.86 -19.45 17.15
N PHE A 146 3.56 -18.87 16.16
CA PHE A 146 5.00 -18.96 15.98
C PHE A 146 5.57 -20.39 16.10
N GLY A 147 4.76 -21.40 15.76
CA GLY A 147 5.20 -22.79 15.77
C GLY A 147 6.23 -23.07 14.67
N THR A 148 7.00 -24.15 14.80
CA THR A 148 8.03 -24.54 13.83
C THR A 148 7.51 -24.46 12.38
N GLY A 149 8.27 -23.75 11.52
CA GLY A 149 7.97 -23.58 10.10
C GLY A 149 6.94 -22.49 9.77
N TRP A 150 6.50 -21.69 10.75
CA TRP A 150 5.58 -20.58 10.52
C TRP A 150 6.09 -19.59 9.46
N GLU A 151 7.40 -19.40 9.34
CA GLU A 151 8.05 -18.49 8.38
C GLU A 151 7.63 -18.82 6.94
N SER A 152 7.59 -20.13 6.63
CA SER A 152 7.22 -20.70 5.34
C SER A 152 5.73 -20.93 5.15
N ALA A 153 4.89 -20.67 6.17
CA ALA A 153 3.44 -20.78 6.07
C ALA A 153 2.86 -19.57 5.30
N VAL A 154 3.20 -19.49 4.02
CA VAL A 154 2.78 -18.44 3.09
C VAL A 154 2.09 -19.06 1.88
N SER A 155 0.95 -18.49 1.49
CA SER A 155 0.21 -18.90 0.29
C SER A 155 0.02 -17.72 -0.66
N SER A 156 -0.30 -18.00 -1.93
CA SER A 156 -0.83 -16.98 -2.83
C SER A 156 -2.34 -16.85 -2.64
N GLY A 157 -2.85 -15.63 -2.73
CA GLY A 157 -4.27 -15.36 -2.58
C GLY A 157 -4.59 -13.87 -2.63
N ILE A 158 -5.88 -13.55 -2.53
CA ILE A 158 -6.35 -12.20 -2.24
C ILE A 158 -5.74 -11.78 -0.89
N VAL A 159 -4.93 -10.73 -0.89
CA VAL A 159 -4.32 -10.21 0.34
C VAL A 159 -5.44 -9.60 1.18
N PRO A 160 -5.82 -10.18 2.34
CA PRO A 160 -7.11 -9.84 2.97
C PRO A 160 -7.24 -8.36 3.32
N ARG A 161 -6.14 -7.75 3.76
CA ARG A 161 -6.10 -6.34 4.17
C ARG A 161 -5.89 -5.37 3.01
N SER A 162 -5.74 -5.87 1.77
CA SER A 162 -5.70 -5.02 0.56
C SER A 162 -7.09 -4.77 -0.03
N VAL A 163 -8.11 -5.47 0.47
CA VAL A 163 -9.49 -5.29 0.01
C VAL A 163 -9.94 -3.89 0.39
N TRP A 164 -10.34 -3.12 -0.61
CA TRP A 164 -10.81 -1.75 -0.43
C TRP A 164 -12.15 -1.54 -1.11
N THR A 165 -12.91 -0.59 -0.61
CA THR A 165 -14.22 -0.17 -1.13
C THR A 165 -14.25 1.34 -1.36
N LEU A 166 -15.33 1.89 -1.91
CA LEU A 166 -15.43 3.35 -2.03
C LEU A 166 -15.50 4.07 -0.66
N GLY A 167 -15.94 3.38 0.40
CA GLY A 167 -16.02 3.91 1.77
C GLY A 167 -14.87 3.48 2.70
N HIS A 168 -14.02 2.53 2.27
CA HIS A 168 -12.87 2.04 3.02
C HIS A 168 -11.68 1.85 2.07
N ARG A 169 -10.86 2.88 1.92
CA ARG A 169 -9.72 2.90 0.99
C ARG A 169 -8.67 3.93 1.42
N PRO A 170 -7.44 3.84 0.93
CA PRO A 170 -6.47 4.92 1.09
C PRO A 170 -6.95 6.22 0.43
N LYS A 171 -6.50 7.36 0.95
CA LYS A 171 -6.70 8.68 0.33
C LYS A 171 -6.03 8.76 -1.05
N CYS A 172 -4.91 8.07 -1.25
CA CYS A 172 -4.22 7.99 -2.53
C CYS A 172 -4.79 6.88 -3.43
N SER A 173 -4.07 6.57 -4.51
CA SER A 173 -4.38 5.40 -5.35
C SER A 173 -4.30 4.11 -4.51
N PRO A 174 -5.30 3.20 -4.58
CA PRO A 174 -5.38 2.05 -3.68
C PRO A 174 -4.54 0.83 -4.09
N GLU A 175 -3.99 0.84 -5.29
CA GLU A 175 -3.23 -0.26 -5.86
C GLU A 175 -1.98 -0.56 -5.02
N GLY A 176 -1.77 -1.85 -4.75
CA GLY A 176 -0.60 -2.33 -4.04
C GLY A 176 -0.51 -1.87 -2.59
N MET A 177 -1.63 -1.59 -1.91
CA MET A 177 -1.66 -1.18 -0.50
C MET A 177 -2.41 -2.18 0.39
N VAL A 178 -2.05 -2.22 1.67
CA VAL A 178 -2.76 -2.93 2.74
C VAL A 178 -3.15 -1.98 3.85
N TYR A 179 -4.34 -2.17 4.41
CA TYR A 179 -4.79 -1.46 5.59
C TYR A 179 -4.03 -1.96 6.81
N LEU A 180 -3.24 -1.11 7.45
CA LEU A 180 -2.52 -1.45 8.68
C LEU A 180 -3.46 -1.51 9.89
N GLY A 181 -4.49 -0.67 9.90
CA GLY A 181 -5.32 -0.39 11.08
C GLY A 181 -5.19 1.08 11.50
N GLY A 182 -6.07 1.54 12.40
CA GLY A 182 -6.00 2.90 12.93
C GLY A 182 -6.17 4.01 11.89
N GLY A 183 -6.74 3.70 10.72
CA GLY A 183 -6.85 4.64 9.61
C GLY A 183 -5.64 4.67 8.68
N THR A 184 -4.60 3.86 8.86
CA THR A 184 -3.40 3.89 7.99
C THR A 184 -3.42 2.77 6.94
N TRP A 185 -3.03 3.11 5.71
CA TRP A 185 -2.70 2.19 4.62
C TRP A 185 -1.21 2.25 4.31
N VAL A 186 -0.60 1.12 3.99
CA VAL A 186 0.83 1.00 3.70
C VAL A 186 1.04 0.23 2.40
N ASP A 187 2.02 0.65 1.62
CA ASP A 187 2.44 -0.05 0.42
C ASP A 187 2.88 -1.50 0.72
N ILE A 188 2.34 -2.45 -0.04
CA ILE A 188 2.69 -3.88 0.03
C ILE A 188 4.16 -4.07 -0.31
N TYR A 189 4.66 -3.43 -1.36
CA TYR A 189 6.04 -3.60 -1.82
C TYR A 189 6.87 -2.35 -1.52
N LEU A 190 8.18 -2.56 -1.30
CA LEU A 190 9.15 -1.46 -1.37
C LEU A 190 8.96 -0.68 -2.67
N ASN A 191 9.04 0.64 -2.59
CA ASN A 191 8.63 1.47 -3.71
C ASN A 191 9.59 1.44 -4.88
N SER A 192 9.04 1.40 -6.08
CA SER A 192 9.75 1.58 -7.35
C SER A 192 9.39 2.94 -7.96
N ASP A 193 10.20 3.41 -8.91
CA ASP A 193 9.88 4.60 -9.72
C ASP A 193 8.58 4.36 -10.51
N ASP A 194 7.69 5.36 -10.51
CA ASP A 194 6.42 5.30 -11.25
C ASP A 194 6.55 5.77 -12.71
N GLY A 195 7.71 6.28 -13.12
CA GLY A 195 7.97 6.87 -14.42
C GLY A 195 7.52 8.34 -14.54
N ALA A 196 6.94 8.90 -13.48
CA ALA A 196 6.31 10.22 -13.42
C ALA A 196 6.78 11.05 -12.21
N LYS A 197 7.99 10.76 -11.70
CA LYS A 197 8.61 11.42 -10.53
C LYS A 197 7.88 11.19 -9.22
N GLY A 198 6.95 10.25 -9.14
CA GLY A 198 6.42 9.70 -7.91
C GLY A 198 7.05 8.35 -7.59
N LEU A 199 6.35 7.59 -6.77
CA LEU A 199 6.70 6.24 -6.35
C LEU A 199 5.46 5.35 -6.33
N LYS A 200 5.63 4.08 -6.68
CA LYS A 200 4.56 3.06 -6.71
C LYS A 200 4.94 1.80 -5.94
N SER A 201 3.93 1.10 -5.45
CA SER A 201 4.05 -0.24 -4.87
C SER A 201 3.81 -1.26 -5.97
N SER A 202 4.80 -2.10 -6.30
CA SER A 202 4.66 -3.06 -7.41
C SER A 202 5.48 -4.32 -7.17
N TYR A 203 4.90 -5.45 -7.56
CA TYR A 203 5.54 -6.75 -7.53
C TYR A 203 6.61 -6.88 -8.62
N ASN A 204 7.67 -7.64 -8.35
CA ASN A 204 8.72 -7.98 -9.31
C ASN A 204 9.36 -6.75 -9.97
N CYS A 205 9.51 -5.66 -9.21
CA CYS A 205 10.14 -4.43 -9.64
C CYS A 205 11.42 -4.18 -8.82
N ALA A 206 12.41 -3.52 -9.42
CA ALA A 206 13.56 -3.04 -8.66
C ALA A 206 13.08 -1.92 -7.71
N PRO A 207 13.33 -2.01 -6.39
CA PRO A 207 13.03 -0.90 -5.51
C PRO A 207 13.94 0.29 -5.84
N ALA A 208 13.38 1.49 -5.74
CA ALA A 208 14.11 2.74 -5.88
C ALA A 208 14.97 2.95 -4.63
N THR A 209 16.19 3.47 -4.83
CA THR A 209 17.24 3.58 -3.83
C THR A 209 18.16 4.76 -4.14
N GLY A 210 19.25 4.91 -3.38
CA GLY A 210 20.35 5.78 -3.77
C GLY A 210 21.03 5.43 -5.09
N THR A 211 20.80 4.23 -5.66
CA THR A 211 21.28 3.89 -7.03
C THR A 211 20.70 4.88 -8.06
N GLU A 212 19.45 5.29 -7.87
CA GLU A 212 18.74 6.28 -8.68
C GLU A 212 19.02 7.72 -8.21
N GLY A 213 20.00 7.93 -7.32
CA GLY A 213 20.32 9.23 -6.74
C GLY A 213 19.36 9.68 -5.64
N LEU A 214 18.52 8.80 -5.11
CA LEU A 214 17.52 9.16 -4.10
C LEU A 214 18.12 9.13 -2.68
N ASN A 215 17.83 10.19 -1.93
CA ASN A 215 18.02 10.26 -0.49
C ASN A 215 16.67 10.48 0.21
N TRP A 216 16.69 10.66 1.53
CA TRP A 216 15.49 10.86 2.35
C TRP A 216 14.59 11.98 1.82
N TYR A 217 15.16 13.14 1.44
CA TYR A 217 14.39 14.25 0.89
C TYR A 217 13.71 13.88 -0.43
N ASN A 218 14.39 13.14 -1.30
CA ASN A 218 13.79 12.69 -2.56
C ASN A 218 12.64 11.71 -2.31
N PHE A 219 12.76 10.81 -1.33
CA PHE A 219 11.65 9.92 -0.96
C PHE A 219 10.45 10.70 -0.44
N VAL A 220 10.65 11.66 0.46
CA VAL A 220 9.56 12.52 0.97
C VAL A 220 8.82 13.22 -0.17
N GLU A 221 9.55 13.83 -1.10
CA GLU A 221 8.96 14.58 -2.20
C GLU A 221 8.25 13.71 -3.23
N ARG A 222 8.85 12.56 -3.57
CA ARG A 222 8.27 11.64 -4.54
C ARG A 222 7.05 10.93 -3.95
N LEU A 223 7.06 10.57 -2.67
CA LEU A 223 5.87 10.05 -1.98
C LEU A 223 4.75 11.08 -1.90
N ALA A 224 5.07 12.35 -1.60
CA ALA A 224 4.07 13.41 -1.57
C ALA A 224 3.34 13.56 -2.91
N LYS A 225 4.05 13.42 -4.05
CA LYS A 225 3.43 13.37 -5.38
C LYS A 225 2.49 12.19 -5.59
N SER A 226 2.79 11.05 -4.97
CA SER A 226 1.91 9.87 -4.95
C SER A 226 0.78 9.98 -3.91
N GLY A 227 0.65 11.09 -3.17
CA GLY A 227 -0.32 11.24 -2.10
C GLY A 227 0.00 10.44 -0.83
N LYS A 228 1.29 10.15 -0.61
CA LYS A 228 1.82 9.30 0.47
C LYS A 228 2.85 10.05 1.31
N ARG A 229 3.27 9.43 2.41
CA ARG A 229 4.36 9.86 3.31
C ARG A 229 5.27 8.69 3.65
N LEU A 230 6.45 9.00 4.16
CA LEU A 230 7.29 8.01 4.85
C LEU A 230 6.54 7.51 6.11
N PRO A 231 6.61 6.21 6.43
CA PRO A 231 6.15 5.69 7.71
C PRO A 231 7.03 6.17 8.85
N ASP A 232 6.47 6.25 10.06
CA ASP A 232 7.27 6.34 11.28
C ASP A 232 7.74 4.94 11.75
N TYR A 233 8.61 4.90 12.75
CA TYR A 233 9.15 3.64 13.26
C TYR A 233 8.11 2.76 13.95
N SER A 234 7.06 3.35 14.52
CA SER A 234 5.96 2.58 15.12
C SER A 234 5.11 1.91 14.05
N GLU A 235 4.84 2.59 12.94
CA GLU A 235 4.19 2.05 11.75
C GLU A 235 5.05 0.96 11.12
N PHE A 236 6.37 1.18 10.99
CA PHE A 236 7.30 0.14 10.55
C PHE A 236 7.18 -1.12 11.39
N CYS A 237 7.28 -1.00 12.71
CA CYS A 237 7.17 -2.15 13.60
C CYS A 237 5.81 -2.86 13.45
N ALA A 238 4.74 -2.10 13.23
CA ALA A 238 3.39 -2.64 13.05
C ALA A 238 3.22 -3.37 11.71
N TYR A 239 3.63 -2.79 10.58
CA TYR A 239 3.49 -3.45 9.28
C TYR A 239 4.53 -4.53 9.03
N ALA A 240 5.71 -4.45 9.67
CA ALA A 240 6.75 -5.47 9.58
C ALA A 240 6.49 -6.66 10.52
N PHE A 241 5.58 -6.53 11.50
CA PHE A 241 5.23 -7.61 12.43
C PHE A 241 4.86 -8.89 11.67
N GLY A 242 5.45 -10.01 12.10
CA GLY A 242 5.28 -11.29 11.46
C GLY A 242 6.12 -11.50 10.19
N SER A 243 6.98 -10.57 9.78
CA SER A 243 8.04 -10.87 8.82
C SER A 243 9.12 -11.74 9.49
N PRO A 244 9.64 -12.79 8.83
CA PRO A 244 10.75 -13.57 9.34
C PRO A 244 12.03 -12.72 9.51
N GLN A 245 12.85 -13.05 10.50
CA GLN A 245 14.21 -12.52 10.61
C GLN A 245 15.07 -12.98 9.43
N GLY A 246 16.04 -12.14 9.03
CA GLY A 246 17.03 -12.49 8.02
C GLY A 246 17.98 -13.62 8.43
N LEU A 247 18.77 -14.10 7.48
CA LEU A 247 19.74 -15.19 7.68
C LEU A 247 21.07 -14.84 7.03
N ASP A 248 22.18 -15.12 7.70
CA ASP A 248 23.53 -14.77 7.19
C ASP A 248 23.89 -15.45 5.88
N ASN A 249 23.45 -16.71 5.71
CA ASN A 249 23.92 -17.62 4.66
C ASN A 249 22.80 -18.07 3.70
N ALA A 250 21.59 -17.49 3.79
CA ALA A 250 20.46 -17.90 2.96
C ALA A 250 19.46 -16.77 2.74
N ASN A 251 18.72 -16.84 1.63
CA ASN A 251 17.62 -15.92 1.32
C ASN A 251 16.23 -16.54 1.53
N THR A 252 16.15 -17.62 2.32
CA THR A 252 14.89 -18.38 2.51
C THR A 252 13.82 -17.56 3.22
N ASN A 253 14.22 -16.71 4.17
CA ASN A 253 13.30 -15.93 5.01
C ASN A 253 13.09 -14.50 4.50
N ALA A 254 14.17 -13.89 4.04
CA ALA A 254 14.25 -12.54 3.51
C ALA A 254 15.47 -12.42 2.59
N TRP A 255 15.48 -11.45 1.68
CA TRP A 255 16.65 -11.18 0.84
C TRP A 255 17.72 -10.48 1.68
N THR A 256 18.56 -11.26 2.36
CA THR A 256 19.43 -10.80 3.47
C THR A 256 20.78 -11.47 3.55
N ALA A 257 21.03 -12.57 2.82
CA ALA A 257 22.30 -13.28 2.87
C ALA A 257 23.49 -12.32 2.70
N THR A 258 24.47 -12.40 3.60
CA THR A 258 25.67 -11.53 3.64
C THR A 258 26.49 -11.59 2.34
N THR A 259 26.30 -12.62 1.52
CA THR A 259 26.92 -12.78 0.20
C THR A 259 26.20 -12.03 -0.93
N ASN A 260 25.02 -11.48 -0.69
CA ASN A 260 24.28 -10.73 -1.71
C ASN A 260 25.01 -9.43 -2.03
N THR A 261 25.00 -9.03 -3.31
CA THR A 261 25.69 -7.82 -3.79
C THR A 261 24.73 -6.75 -4.32
N GLY A 262 23.42 -6.89 -4.07
CA GLY A 262 22.43 -5.92 -4.54
C GLY A 262 20.99 -6.28 -4.21
N ARG A 263 20.08 -5.33 -4.50
CA ARG A 263 18.67 -5.32 -4.04
C ARG A 263 17.71 -6.33 -4.68
N GLY A 264 18.05 -6.95 -5.79
CA GLY A 264 17.10 -7.82 -6.52
C GLY A 264 15.77 -7.10 -6.84
N VAL A 265 14.67 -7.84 -6.88
CA VAL A 265 13.31 -7.34 -7.21
C VAL A 265 12.28 -7.71 -6.16
N THR A 266 11.34 -6.82 -5.88
CA THR A 266 10.29 -6.98 -4.87
C THR A 266 9.51 -8.28 -5.02
N GLY A 267 9.20 -8.94 -3.90
CA GLY A 267 8.42 -10.17 -3.84
C GLY A 267 9.10 -11.43 -4.36
N SER A 268 10.41 -11.37 -4.68
CA SER A 268 11.17 -12.55 -5.15
C SER A 268 11.37 -13.62 -4.06
N VAL A 269 11.30 -13.25 -2.78
CA VAL A 269 11.42 -14.20 -1.65
C VAL A 269 10.03 -14.49 -1.11
N VAL A 270 9.55 -15.72 -1.33
CA VAL A 270 8.17 -16.11 -1.00
C VAL A 270 7.83 -15.92 0.48
N ASN A 271 8.78 -16.18 1.38
CA ASN A 271 8.55 -16.12 2.82
C ASN A 271 8.65 -14.70 3.39
N ALA A 272 9.13 -13.72 2.62
CA ALA A 272 9.37 -12.35 3.08
C ALA A 272 8.06 -11.53 3.11
N VAL A 273 7.12 -11.97 3.94
CA VAL A 273 5.76 -11.43 4.05
C VAL A 273 5.43 -11.22 5.52
N SER A 274 4.82 -10.09 5.86
CA SER A 274 4.38 -9.76 7.21
C SER A 274 2.97 -10.30 7.51
N ALA A 275 2.53 -10.18 8.75
CA ALA A 275 1.19 -10.57 9.17
C ALA A 275 0.08 -9.79 8.45
N VAL A 276 0.32 -8.52 8.10
CA VAL A 276 -0.64 -7.68 7.38
C VAL A 276 -0.54 -7.81 5.86
N GLY A 277 0.45 -8.55 5.36
CA GLY A 277 0.67 -8.78 3.94
C GLY A 277 1.66 -7.81 3.28
N CYS A 278 2.42 -7.02 4.05
CA CYS A 278 3.56 -6.27 3.50
C CYS A 278 4.66 -7.25 3.11
N VAL A 279 5.25 -7.02 1.94
CA VAL A 279 6.28 -7.84 1.33
C VAL A 279 7.62 -7.12 1.44
N ASP A 280 8.67 -7.89 1.76
CA ASP A 280 10.05 -7.40 1.94
C ASP A 280 10.17 -6.26 2.96
N ALA A 281 9.39 -6.29 4.06
CA ALA A 281 9.59 -5.37 5.18
C ALA A 281 10.86 -5.68 5.99
N VAL A 282 11.46 -6.85 5.76
CA VAL A 282 12.75 -7.27 6.31
C VAL A 282 13.67 -7.62 5.15
N GLY A 283 14.87 -7.05 5.17
CA GLY A 283 15.85 -7.22 4.12
C GLY A 283 15.51 -6.48 2.83
N ARG A 284 16.18 -6.89 1.75
CA ARG A 284 16.19 -6.24 0.45
C ARG A 284 16.88 -4.88 0.49
N VAL A 285 16.28 -3.87 1.10
CA VAL A 285 16.88 -2.55 1.34
C VAL A 285 16.37 -2.02 2.66
N TRP A 286 17.18 -1.23 3.33
CA TRP A 286 16.72 -0.43 4.44
C TRP A 286 15.62 0.53 3.97
N GLU A 287 14.60 0.77 4.80
CA GLU A 287 13.52 1.72 4.52
C GLU A 287 13.79 3.04 5.24
N TRP A 288 13.87 4.16 4.51
CA TRP A 288 13.82 5.49 5.14
C TRP A 288 12.53 5.64 5.95
N LEU A 289 12.64 6.20 7.15
CA LEU A 289 11.50 6.52 8.02
C LEU A 289 11.36 8.02 8.22
N ASN A 290 10.19 8.46 8.68
CA ASN A 290 9.89 9.87 8.95
C ASN A 290 10.53 10.40 10.25
N ASP A 291 11.14 9.53 11.05
CA ASP A 291 11.78 9.88 12.32
C ASP A 291 13.16 10.50 12.09
N LEU A 292 13.33 11.72 12.63
CA LEU A 292 14.59 12.44 12.66
C LEU A 292 15.12 12.53 14.09
N ILE A 293 16.41 12.24 14.27
CA ILE A 293 17.10 12.31 15.56
C ILE A 293 18.37 13.13 15.46
N THR A 294 18.92 13.51 16.61
CA THR A 294 20.34 13.88 16.68
C THR A 294 21.16 12.61 16.79
N ARG A 295 22.10 12.43 15.86
CA ARG A 295 23.01 11.30 15.84
C ARG A 295 23.92 11.34 17.06
N ALA A 296 24.03 10.21 17.76
CA ALA A 296 24.90 10.08 18.93
C ALA A 296 26.39 10.17 18.55
N GLU A 297 26.74 9.80 17.32
CA GLU A 297 28.10 9.94 16.81
C GLU A 297 28.47 11.42 16.61
N HIS A 298 29.39 11.90 17.44
CA HIS A 298 29.93 13.27 17.40
C HIS A 298 30.99 13.43 16.29
N ALA A 299 30.60 13.21 15.04
CA ALA A 299 31.54 13.28 13.92
C ALA A 299 32.05 14.72 13.71
N THR A 300 33.36 14.84 13.51
CA THR A 300 34.01 16.12 13.20
C THR A 300 34.57 16.08 11.79
N ASN A 301 34.18 17.06 10.95
CA ASN A 301 34.75 17.24 9.63
C ASN A 301 34.96 18.73 9.37
N ALA A 302 36.21 19.19 9.44
CA ALA A 302 36.56 20.61 9.32
C ALA A 302 36.27 21.21 7.93
N ASP A 303 36.09 20.38 6.90
CA ASP A 303 35.75 20.84 5.55
C ASP A 303 34.26 21.17 5.40
N TYR A 304 33.41 20.54 6.22
CA TYR A 304 31.96 20.70 6.21
C TYR A 304 31.48 21.58 7.36
N HIS A 305 32.01 21.38 8.57
CA HIS A 305 31.63 22.11 9.77
C HIS A 305 32.84 22.75 10.45
N HIS A 306 32.65 23.88 11.13
CA HIS A 306 33.77 24.68 11.63
C HIS A 306 34.56 23.98 12.74
N THR A 307 33.87 23.60 13.81
CA THR A 307 34.40 23.02 15.05
C THR A 307 33.25 22.32 15.79
N ALA A 308 33.52 21.67 16.92
CA ALA A 308 32.48 21.16 17.81
C ALA A 308 31.75 22.32 18.52
N ALA A 309 30.89 23.03 17.78
CA ALA A 309 30.14 24.19 18.22
C ALA A 309 28.93 24.41 17.31
N TRP A 310 27.88 25.05 17.83
CA TRP A 310 26.72 25.46 17.04
C TRP A 310 27.13 26.45 15.94
N GLY A 311 26.85 26.10 14.70
CA GLY A 311 27.19 26.91 13.53
C GLY A 311 26.49 26.44 12.27
N TRP A 312 26.46 27.31 11.26
CA TRP A 312 26.11 26.90 9.90
C TRP A 312 27.24 26.08 9.29
N ASP A 313 26.90 25.04 8.54
CA ASP A 313 27.91 24.30 7.77
C ASP A 313 28.58 25.20 6.73
N LYS A 314 29.88 25.02 6.49
CA LYS A 314 30.65 25.71 5.43
C LYS A 314 30.14 25.36 4.04
N LYS A 315 29.64 24.15 3.87
CA LYS A 315 29.09 23.60 2.63
C LYS A 315 27.77 22.95 2.96
N THR A 316 26.68 23.46 2.38
CA THR A 316 25.36 22.86 2.62
C THR A 316 25.35 21.40 2.16
N PRO A 317 25.01 20.46 3.04
CA PRO A 317 24.84 19.06 2.64
C PRO A 317 23.47 18.81 1.99
N LEU A 318 22.58 19.81 1.99
CA LEU A 318 21.17 19.65 1.62
C LEU A 318 20.94 19.67 0.10
N LYS A 319 21.88 20.22 -0.68
CA LYS A 319 21.83 20.23 -2.14
C LYS A 319 22.50 18.97 -2.71
N THR A 320 21.78 17.86 -2.70
CA THR A 320 22.27 16.53 -3.11
C THR A 320 21.15 15.69 -3.76
N GLY A 321 21.50 14.51 -4.28
CA GLY A 321 20.57 13.62 -4.97
C GLY A 321 20.06 14.22 -6.28
N GLU A 322 18.76 14.10 -6.55
CA GLU A 322 18.15 14.65 -7.77
C GLU A 322 17.96 16.19 -7.77
N LYS A 323 18.42 16.89 -6.72
CA LYS A 323 18.16 18.34 -6.56
C LYS A 323 19.16 19.21 -7.30
N ASN A 324 18.62 20.16 -8.07
CA ASN A 324 19.39 21.08 -8.91
C ASN A 324 19.28 22.57 -8.51
N TYR A 325 18.71 22.90 -7.35
CA TYR A 325 18.59 24.29 -6.85
C TYR A 325 18.98 24.39 -5.38
N ASP A 326 19.26 25.61 -4.90
CA ASP A 326 19.67 25.86 -3.52
C ASP A 326 18.48 25.74 -2.55
N VAL A 327 18.65 24.97 -1.48
CA VAL A 327 17.59 24.61 -0.50
C VAL A 327 17.92 25.05 0.92
N GLY A 328 18.84 26.01 1.06
CA GLY A 328 19.33 26.48 2.35
C GLY A 328 20.50 25.65 2.89
N ASN A 329 20.74 25.78 4.19
CA ASN A 329 21.86 25.16 4.91
C ASN A 329 21.39 24.63 6.27
N ILE A 330 22.22 23.85 6.96
CA ILE A 330 21.92 23.29 8.28
C ILE A 330 22.72 24.02 9.36
N TYR A 331 22.07 24.28 10.51
CA TYR A 331 22.70 24.80 11.71
C TYR A 331 22.81 23.67 12.74
N GLN A 332 24.03 23.17 12.96
CA GLN A 332 24.27 21.97 13.78
C GLN A 332 25.53 22.11 14.65
N TYR A 333 25.71 21.21 15.61
CA TYR A 333 26.84 21.23 16.54
C TYR A 333 28.04 20.42 16.04
N TYR A 334 27.78 19.22 15.53
CA TYR A 334 28.76 18.33 14.89
C TYR A 334 28.46 18.21 13.39
N ALA A 335 29.45 17.80 12.60
CA ALA A 335 29.18 17.45 11.21
C ALA A 335 28.26 16.23 11.16
N TYR A 336 27.24 16.27 10.30
CA TYR A 336 26.27 15.18 10.14
C TYR A 336 25.51 14.85 11.44
N SER A 337 25.12 15.88 12.20
CA SER A 337 24.39 15.71 13.47
C SER A 337 22.96 15.22 13.26
N LEU A 338 22.32 15.56 12.15
CA LEU A 338 20.96 15.11 11.84
C LEU A 338 21.00 13.70 11.25
N ALA A 339 20.28 12.76 11.86
CA ALA A 339 20.05 11.44 11.30
C ALA A 339 18.56 11.21 11.02
N ALA A 340 18.26 10.48 9.95
CA ALA A 340 16.96 9.89 9.70
C ALA A 340 17.04 8.40 10.01
N LEU A 341 16.06 7.87 10.73
CA LEU A 341 16.02 6.44 11.00
C LEU A 341 15.79 5.66 9.71
N ILE A 342 16.45 4.51 9.62
CA ILE A 342 16.17 3.52 8.60
C ILE A 342 15.86 2.17 9.27
N ALA A 343 14.99 1.36 8.67
CA ALA A 343 14.56 0.11 9.28
C ALA A 343 14.53 -1.11 8.35
N GLY A 344 14.57 -2.31 8.93
CA GLY A 344 14.34 -3.60 8.26
C GLY A 344 15.57 -4.37 7.78
N GLY A 345 16.71 -3.72 7.53
CA GLY A 345 17.92 -4.36 6.99
C GLY A 345 18.03 -4.32 5.46
N SER A 346 19.25 -4.32 4.94
CA SER A 346 19.57 -4.41 3.51
C SER A 346 19.83 -5.85 3.05
N TRP A 347 20.09 -6.02 1.75
CA TRP A 347 20.33 -7.31 1.12
C TRP A 347 21.48 -8.13 1.73
N ASP A 348 22.40 -7.50 2.45
CA ASP A 348 23.60 -8.08 3.07
C ASP A 348 23.59 -8.03 4.60
N SER A 349 22.49 -7.62 5.23
CA SER A 349 22.39 -7.48 6.69
C SER A 349 22.31 -8.80 7.46
N GLY A 350 22.20 -9.94 6.77
CA GLY A 350 22.17 -11.26 7.41
C GLY A 350 21.11 -11.38 8.49
N ALA A 351 21.50 -11.93 9.63
CA ALA A 351 20.66 -12.11 10.81
C ALA A 351 20.30 -10.81 11.54
N ASP A 352 20.95 -9.68 11.23
CA ASP A 352 20.62 -8.39 11.86
C ASP A 352 19.33 -7.78 11.29
N ALA A 353 18.92 -8.21 10.09
CA ALA A 353 17.67 -7.80 9.47
C ALA A 353 16.46 -8.37 10.23
N GLY A 354 15.47 -7.53 10.54
CA GLY A 354 14.27 -7.97 11.26
C GLY A 354 13.19 -6.90 11.38
N ALA A 355 12.00 -7.32 11.83
CA ALA A 355 10.81 -6.49 11.94
C ALA A 355 10.89 -5.34 12.97
N ARG A 356 12.04 -5.21 13.64
CA ARG A 356 12.39 -4.11 14.56
C ARG A 356 13.82 -3.60 14.33
N ALA A 357 14.53 -4.11 13.32
CA ALA A 357 15.88 -3.65 13.01
C ALA A 357 15.82 -2.17 12.66
N VAL A 358 16.69 -1.37 13.26
CA VAL A 358 16.76 0.08 13.07
C VAL A 358 18.22 0.50 13.08
N ASP A 359 18.60 1.36 12.14
CA ASP A 359 19.89 2.02 12.11
C ASP A 359 19.68 3.54 12.28
N CYS A 360 20.49 4.11 13.17
CA CYS A 360 20.43 5.48 13.66
C CYS A 360 21.63 6.33 13.17
N ALA A 361 22.46 5.82 12.26
CA ALA A 361 23.72 6.46 11.85
C ALA A 361 23.62 7.32 10.58
N HIS A 362 22.53 7.17 9.81
CA HIS A 362 22.40 7.74 8.48
C HIS A 362 21.78 9.14 8.47
N TYR A 363 22.43 10.08 7.79
CA TYR A 363 21.93 11.45 7.59
C TYR A 363 20.96 11.55 6.40
N PRO A 364 19.98 12.46 6.41
CA PRO A 364 18.93 12.56 5.37
C PRO A 364 19.46 12.80 3.94
N TRP A 365 20.63 13.41 3.79
CA TRP A 365 21.26 13.68 2.50
C TRP A 365 22.13 12.51 1.99
N ASN A 366 22.15 11.36 2.68
CA ASN A 366 22.90 10.20 2.25
C ASN A 366 22.26 9.54 1.02
N VAL A 367 23.06 9.33 -0.02
CA VAL A 367 22.65 8.60 -1.24
C VAL A 367 23.34 7.25 -1.20
N ASN A 368 22.60 6.21 -0.81
CA ASN A 368 23.14 4.86 -0.64
C ASN A 368 22.25 3.84 -1.35
N SER A 369 22.86 2.95 -2.13
CA SER A 369 22.16 1.91 -2.89
C SER A 369 21.37 0.95 -1.99
N GLY A 370 21.80 0.76 -0.74
CA GLY A 370 21.20 -0.11 0.27
C GLY A 370 19.99 0.47 1.00
N ILE A 371 19.60 1.71 0.67
CA ILE A 371 18.48 2.40 1.33
C ILE A 371 17.44 2.82 0.28
N GLY A 372 16.21 2.38 0.48
CA GLY A 372 15.03 2.72 -0.30
C GLY A 372 13.92 3.29 0.59
N GLY A 373 12.67 3.01 0.23
CA GLY A 373 11.52 3.48 1.01
C GLY A 373 10.22 2.78 0.66
N ARG A 374 9.24 3.01 1.50
CA ARG A 374 7.86 2.53 1.39
C ARG A 374 6.92 3.68 1.70
N GLY A 375 5.76 3.72 1.05
CA GLY A 375 4.76 4.75 1.26
C GLY A 375 3.68 4.30 2.22
N ALA A 376 3.19 5.24 3.02
CA ALA A 376 1.96 5.11 3.79
C ALA A 376 1.04 6.31 3.53
N CYS A 377 -0.26 6.15 3.74
CA CYS A 377 -1.21 7.25 3.74
C CYS A 377 -2.41 6.93 4.64
N ASP A 378 -3.20 7.94 4.97
CA ASP A 378 -4.42 7.72 5.75
C ASP A 378 -5.55 7.20 4.86
N SER A 379 -6.57 6.64 5.50
CA SER A 379 -7.85 6.26 4.92
C SER A 379 -8.66 7.50 4.57
N MET A 380 -9.46 7.40 3.51
CA MET A 380 -10.43 8.43 3.12
C MET A 380 -11.61 8.50 4.08
#